data_AF-A0A093PNJ2-F1
#
_entry.id   AF-A0A093PNJ2-F1
#
_cell.length_a   1.000
_cell.length_b   1.000
_cell.length_c   1.000
_cell.angle_alpha   90.00
_cell.angle_beta   90.00
_cell.angle_gamma   90.00
#
_symmetry.space_group_name_H-M   'P 1'
#
loop_
_entity.id
_entity.type
_entity.pdbx_description
1 polymer ?
#
loop_
_entity_poly.entity_id
_entity_poly.type
_entity_poly.pdbx_seq_one_letter_code
_entity_poly.pdbx_strand_id
1 'polypeptide(L)'
;GIDSRYNEGCRELANYLLFGLYNQNNNDFERTGFPEEVLDDIIILIKPDSVHLYCNPVNYNQLLPYVAHWRNLHFHCLTENE
;
A
#
# COMPACT_ATOMS: atom_id res chain seq x y z
N GLY A 1 -6.67 6.36 -5.03
CA GLY A 1 -7.41 5.19 -5.53
C GLY A 1 -8.63 5.53 -6.39
N ILE A 2 -8.57 5.15 -7.67
CA ILE A 2 -9.63 5.28 -8.69
C ILE A 2 -10.88 4.45 -8.31
N ASP A 3 -10.69 3.22 -7.81
CA ASP A 3 -11.78 2.29 -7.47
C ASP A 3 -12.70 2.82 -6.37
N SER A 4 -12.16 3.63 -5.46
CA SER A 4 -12.91 4.31 -4.41
C SER A 4 -13.45 5.68 -4.84
N ARG A 5 -13.43 6.00 -6.14
CA ARG A 5 -13.81 7.31 -6.71
C ARG A 5 -13.04 8.48 -6.09
N TYR A 6 -11.73 8.31 -5.92
CA TYR A 6 -10.86 9.33 -5.31
C TYR A 6 -11.30 9.70 -3.88
N ASN A 7 -11.63 8.69 -3.08
CA ASN A 7 -11.98 8.88 -1.67
C ASN A 7 -10.76 9.38 -0.87
N GLU A 8 -10.84 10.61 -0.36
CA GLU A 8 -9.78 11.22 0.45
C GLU A 8 -9.62 10.55 1.83
N GLY A 9 -10.71 10.07 2.44
CA GLY A 9 -10.65 9.38 3.73
C GLY A 9 -9.83 8.08 3.68
N CYS A 10 -9.85 7.38 2.56
CA CYS A 10 -8.99 6.21 2.33
C CYS A 10 -7.50 6.61 2.32
N ARG A 11 -7.15 7.76 1.71
CA ARG A 11 -5.77 8.27 1.69
C ARG A 11 -5.31 8.64 3.10
N GLU A 12 -6.14 9.33 3.87
CA GLU A 12 -5.82 9.67 5.27
C GLU A 12 -5.57 8.43 6.12
N LEU A 13 -6.45 7.43 6.03
CA LEU A 13 -6.31 6.18 6.77
C LEU A 13 -5.06 5.41 6.33
N ALA A 14 -4.82 5.30 5.02
CA ALA A 14 -3.65 4.61 4.48
C ALA A 14 -2.34 5.29 4.94
N ASN A 15 -2.30 6.62 4.94
CA ASN A 15 -1.19 7.38 5.51
C ASN A 15 -0.98 7.10 6.99
N TYR A 16 -2.05 7.04 7.79
CA TYR A 16 -1.93 6.71 9.21
C TYR A 16 -1.34 5.30 9.41
N LEU A 17 -1.84 4.31 8.66
CA LEU A 17 -1.39 2.92 8.76
C LEU A 17 0.02 2.70 8.23
N LEU A 18 0.43 3.48 7.21
CA LEU A 18 1.71 3.33 6.50
C LEU A 18 2.67 4.49 6.78
N PHE A 19 2.57 5.10 7.96
CA PHE A 19 3.54 6.08 8.46
C PHE A 19 3.79 7.26 7.49
N GLY A 20 2.74 7.75 6.84
CA GLY A 20 2.79 8.89 5.92
C GLY A 20 3.35 8.56 4.54
N LEU A 21 3.33 7.29 4.11
CA LEU A 21 3.85 6.83 2.82
C LEU A 21 3.39 7.71 1.63
N TYR A 22 2.11 8.06 1.55
CA TYR A 22 1.55 8.89 0.47
C TYR A 22 1.73 10.40 0.67
N ASN A 23 2.40 10.81 1.75
CA ASN A 23 2.74 12.21 2.02
C ASN A 23 4.23 12.49 1.81
N GLN A 24 5.02 11.52 1.34
CA GLN A 24 6.40 11.78 0.93
C GLN A 24 6.41 12.74 -0.25
N ASN A 25 7.34 13.70 -0.25
CA ASN A 25 7.46 14.68 -1.32
C ASN A 25 7.78 13.95 -2.63
N ASN A 26 7.27 14.47 -3.77
CA ASN A 26 7.57 13.91 -5.10
C ASN A 26 9.08 13.67 -5.36
N ASN A 27 9.95 14.48 -4.75
CA ASN A 27 11.41 14.31 -4.85
C ASN A 27 11.93 12.99 -4.22
N ASP A 28 11.25 12.42 -3.24
CA ASP A 28 11.62 11.14 -2.62
C ASP A 28 11.14 9.96 -3.48
N PHE A 29 9.96 10.08 -4.10
CA PHE A 29 9.45 9.11 -5.10
C PHE A 29 10.27 9.10 -6.39
N GLU A 30 10.72 10.26 -6.87
CA GLU A 30 11.63 10.33 -8.03
C GLU A 30 13.01 9.72 -7.73
N ARG A 31 13.47 9.78 -6.49
CA ARG A 31 14.72 9.12 -6.06
C ARG A 31 14.59 7.61 -5.96
N THR A 32 13.41 7.08 -5.62
CA THR A 32 13.14 5.64 -5.63
C THR A 32 12.78 5.12 -7.03
N GLY A 33 12.44 6.01 -7.96
CA GLY A 33 12.14 5.70 -9.36
C GLY A 33 10.72 5.16 -9.60
N PHE A 34 9.82 5.32 -8.63
CA PHE A 34 8.46 4.77 -8.71
C PHE A 34 7.41 5.89 -8.56
N PRO A 35 6.49 6.06 -9.51
CA PRO A 35 5.41 7.04 -9.39
C PRO A 35 4.45 6.67 -8.25
N GLU A 36 3.91 7.68 -7.55
CA GLU A 36 2.88 7.54 -6.51
C GLU A 36 1.69 6.68 -6.99
N GLU A 37 1.36 6.78 -8.28
CA GLU A 37 0.32 6.00 -8.97
C GLU A 37 0.50 4.48 -8.86
N VAL A 38 1.73 4.01 -8.69
CA VAL A 38 2.00 2.56 -8.53
C VAL A 38 1.44 2.05 -7.20
N LEU A 39 1.38 2.89 -6.15
CA LEU A 39 0.93 2.53 -4.81
C LEU A 39 -0.59 2.55 -4.61
N ASP A 40 -1.34 2.93 -5.64
CA ASP A 40 -2.79 3.17 -5.54
C ASP A 40 -3.63 1.88 -5.65
N ASP A 41 -3.05 0.80 -6.20
CA ASP A 41 -3.72 -0.48 -6.44
C ASP A 41 -3.48 -1.48 -5.30
N ILE A 42 -3.93 -1.12 -4.10
CA ILE A 42 -3.84 -1.97 -2.92
C ILE A 42 -5.18 -2.11 -2.20
N ILE A 43 -5.40 -3.27 -1.59
CA ILE A 43 -6.55 -3.50 -0.71
C ILE A 43 -6.05 -3.95 0.66
N ILE A 44 -6.47 -3.26 1.71
CA ILE A 44 -6.20 -3.63 3.09
C ILE A 44 -7.52 -4.01 3.76
N LEU A 45 -7.62 -5.25 4.23
CA LEU A 45 -8.76 -5.77 4.97
C LEU A 45 -8.34 -6.13 6.39
N ILE A 46 -8.82 -5.35 7.36
CA ILE A 46 -8.53 -5.54 8.78
C ILE A 46 -9.69 -6.30 9.43
N LYS A 47 -9.39 -7.43 10.07
CA LYS A 47 -10.31 -8.26 10.85
C LYS A 47 -9.84 -8.31 12.31
N PRO A 48 -10.68 -8.77 13.26
CA PRO A 48 -10.28 -8.87 14.66
C PRO A 48 -9.02 -9.71 14.92
N ASP A 49 -8.76 -10.70 14.07
CA ASP A 49 -7.70 -11.70 14.25
C ASP A 49 -6.68 -11.73 13.11
N SER A 50 -6.91 -11.03 12.00
CA SER A 50 -5.99 -11.03 10.85
C SER A 50 -6.04 -9.74 10.06
N VAL A 51 -4.97 -9.50 9.30
CA VAL A 51 -4.93 -8.45 8.28
C VAL A 51 -4.61 -9.09 6.95
N HIS A 52 -5.38 -8.77 5.92
CA HIS A 52 -5.11 -9.22 4.56
C HIS A 52 -4.71 -8.00 3.73
N LEU A 53 -3.57 -8.11 3.04
CA LEU A 53 -3.09 -7.08 2.12
C LEU A 53 -2.97 -7.69 0.72
N TYR A 54 -3.66 -7.06 -0.23
CA TYR A 54 -3.61 -7.41 -1.65
C TYR A 54 -2.85 -6.32 -2.40
N CYS A 55 -1.88 -6.70 -3.22
CA CYS A 55 -1.17 -5.75 -4.08
C CYS A 55 -0.52 -6.45 -5.29
N ASN A 56 0.08 -5.67 -6.19
CA ASN A 56 0.88 -6.19 -7.29
C ASN A 56 2.37 -6.39 -6.88
N PRO A 57 3.21 -7.08 -7.69
CA PRO A 57 4.63 -7.31 -7.41
C PRO A 57 5.43 -6.03 -7.15
N VAL A 58 5.09 -4.94 -7.83
CA VAL A 58 5.81 -3.67 -7.72
C VAL A 58 5.59 -3.05 -6.33
N ASN A 59 4.37 -3.15 -5.80
CA ASN A 59 4.04 -2.67 -4.46
C ASN A 59 4.70 -3.49 -3.35
N TYR A 60 4.89 -4.79 -3.56
CA TYR A 60 5.26 -5.73 -2.50
C TYR A 60 6.48 -5.24 -1.70
N ASN A 61 7.56 -4.92 -2.41
CA ASN A 61 8.81 -4.50 -1.81
C ASN A 61 8.72 -3.14 -1.11
N GLN A 62 7.83 -2.26 -1.58
CA GLN A 62 7.62 -0.93 -1.00
C GLN A 62 6.78 -1.00 0.28
N LEU A 63 5.78 -1.88 0.33
CA LEU A 63 4.89 -2.01 1.48
C LEU A 63 5.52 -2.82 2.61
N LEU A 64 6.38 -3.79 2.27
CA LEU A 64 6.95 -4.73 3.23
C LEU A 64 7.57 -4.06 4.48
N PRO A 65 8.36 -2.97 4.38
CA PRO A 65 8.92 -2.28 5.56
C PRO A 65 7.85 -1.75 6.54
N TYR A 66 6.68 -1.38 6.03
CA TYR A 66 5.60 -0.77 6.81
C TYR A 66 4.69 -1.81 7.46
N VAL A 67 4.48 -2.95 6.80
CA VAL A 67 3.47 -3.93 7.22
C VAL A 67 4.05 -5.23 7.77
N ALA A 68 5.34 -5.55 7.56
CA ALA A 68 5.93 -6.83 7.97
C ALA A 68 5.81 -7.13 9.48
N HIS A 69 5.62 -6.10 10.30
CA HIS A 69 5.47 -6.21 11.75
C HIS A 69 4.02 -6.44 12.19
N TRP A 70 3.05 -6.42 11.28
CA TRP A 70 1.64 -6.62 11.60
C TRP A 70 1.39 -8.08 11.99
N ARG A 71 0.71 -8.28 13.12
CA ARG A 71 0.37 -9.60 13.63
C ARG A 71 -0.68 -10.24 12.72
N ASN A 72 -0.47 -11.52 12.38
CA ASN A 72 -1.38 -12.32 11.54
C ASN A 72 -1.64 -11.67 10.16
N LEU A 73 -0.58 -11.14 9.55
CA LEU A 73 -0.62 -10.60 8.20
C LEU A 73 -0.65 -11.72 7.15
N HIS A 74 -1.61 -11.62 6.24
CA HIS A 74 -1.69 -12.42 5.02
C HIS A 74 -1.44 -11.53 3.81
N PHE A 75 -0.36 -11.81 3.11
CA PHE A 75 0.04 -11.07 1.92
C PHE A 75 -0.41 -11.82 0.66
N HIS A 76 -1.18 -11.15 -0.20
CA HIS A 76 -1.71 -11.67 -1.45
C HIS A 76 -1.12 -10.83 -2.59
N CYS A 77 -0.01 -11.29 -3.15
CA CYS A 77 0.65 -10.62 -4.26
C CYS A 77 0.35 -11.38 -5.56
N LEU A 78 -0.10 -10.67 -6.59
CA LEU A 78 -0.15 -11.23 -7.94
C LEU A 78 1.26 -11.61 -8.40
N THR A 79 1.36 -12.55 -9.34
CA THR A 79 2.66 -12.86 -9.97
C THR A 79 3.00 -11.83 -11.04
N GLU A 80 4.27 -11.72 -11.46
CA GLU A 80 4.66 -10.81 -12.55
C GLU A 80 3.97 -11.11 -13.89
N ASN A 81 3.38 -12.31 -14.03
CA ASN A 81 2.72 -12.78 -15.25
C ASN A 81 1.19 -12.58 -15.24
N GLU A 82 0.64 -12.03 -14.15
CA GLU A 82 -0.78 -11.70 -13.97
C GLU A 82 -0.98 -10.19 -13.87
#